data_AF-A0A3C0SSM7-F1
#
_entry.id   AF-A0A3C0SSM7-F1
#
_cell.length_a   1.000
_cell.length_b   1.000
_cell.length_c   1.000
_cell.angle_alpha   90.00
_cell.angle_beta   90.00
_cell.angle_gamma   90.00
#
_symmetry.space_group_name_H-M   'P 1'
#
loop_
_entity.id
_entity.type
_entity.pdbx_description
1 polymer ?
#
loop_
_entity_poly.entity_id
_entity_poly.type
_entity_poly.pdbx_seq_one_letter_code
_entity_poly.pdbx_strand_id
1 'polypeptide(L)'
;DDMIIALAERYMSINCACFTPNHGRIDDIKRLVEEYKADGVIDINLKFCSLYDIEGYAVEKTLKEAGIPVLGIETDYNDQDSQQLRTRIGAFVEILNS
;
A
#
# COMPACT_ATOMS: atom_id res chain seq x y z
N ASP A 1 13.53 21.67 24.71
CA ASP A 1 12.10 21.54 24.36
C ASP A 1 11.88 21.43 22.86
N ASP A 2 12.42 22.35 22.05
CA ASP A 2 12.26 22.35 20.59
C ASP A 2 12.63 21.02 19.90
N MET A 3 13.73 20.37 20.32
CA MET A 3 14.13 19.07 19.76
C MET A 3 13.13 17.95 20.05
N ILE A 4 12.49 17.98 21.23
CA ILE A 4 11.49 16.99 21.61
C ILE A 4 10.21 17.20 20.81
N ILE A 5 9.82 18.46 20.60
CA ILE A 5 8.67 18.81 19.76
C ILE A 5 8.91 18.38 18.31
N ALA A 6 10.08 18.69 17.75
CA ALA A 6 10.44 18.28 16.39
C ALA A 6 10.42 16.75 16.21
N LEU A 7 10.86 16.00 17.24
CA LEU A 7 10.75 14.55 17.24
C LEU A 7 9.29 14.10 17.22
N ALA A 8 8.45 14.65 18.08
CA ALA A 8 7.03 14.31 18.13
C ALA A 8 6.31 14.63 16.81
N GLU A 9 6.56 15.81 16.23
CA GLU A 9 6.02 16.21 14.92
C GLU A 9 6.43 15.23 13.82
N ARG A 10 7.69 14.79 13.81
CA ARG A 10 8.18 13.80 12.84
C ARG A 10 7.52 12.43 12.98
N TYR A 11 7.13 12.02 14.19
CA TYR A 11 6.37 10.78 14.40
C TYR A 11 4.91 10.95 13.97
N MET A 12 4.31 12.10 14.25
CA MET A 12 2.92 12.40 13.89
C MET A 12 2.72 12.63 12.39
N SER A 13 3.79 12.87 11.64
CA SER A 13 3.73 13.02 10.17
C SER A 13 3.73 11.68 9.41
N ILE A 14 3.67 10.53 10.10
CA ILE A 14 3.68 9.20 9.47
C ILE A 14 2.24 8.80 9.12
N ASN A 15 1.97 8.56 7.83
CA ASN A 15 0.66 8.16 7.31
C ASN A 15 0.33 6.67 7.55
N CYS A 16 0.30 6.25 8.81
CA CYS A 16 -0.06 4.89 9.20
C CYS A 16 -1.58 4.68 9.24
N ALA A 17 -2.06 3.52 8.79
CA ALA A 17 -3.48 3.13 8.84
C ALA A 17 -4.08 3.07 10.26
N CYS A 18 -3.26 3.20 11.32
CA CYS A 18 -3.74 3.39 12.69
C CYS A 18 -4.45 4.73 12.91
N PHE A 19 -4.21 5.73 12.06
CA PHE A 19 -4.82 7.05 12.16
C PHE A 19 -6.03 7.17 11.23
N THR A 20 -7.01 7.98 11.63
CA THR A 20 -8.18 8.25 10.79
C THR A 20 -8.60 9.72 10.90
N PRO A 21 -8.92 10.39 9.77
CA PRO A 21 -8.75 9.93 8.39
C PRO A 21 -7.28 9.92 7.95
N ASN A 22 -6.89 9.00 7.05
CA ASN A 22 -5.50 8.83 6.58
C ASN A 22 -5.38 9.00 5.05
N HIS A 23 -5.85 10.13 4.53
CA HIS A 23 -5.74 10.43 3.09
C HIS A 23 -4.28 10.58 2.63
N GLY A 24 -3.39 11.00 3.53
CA GLY A 24 -1.98 11.21 3.23
C GLY A 24 -1.26 9.96 2.70
N ARG A 25 -1.65 8.75 3.14
CA ARG A 25 -1.06 7.51 2.60
C ARG A 25 -1.37 7.33 1.12
N ILE A 26 -2.61 7.61 0.69
CA ILE A 26 -3.01 7.49 -0.71
C ILE A 26 -2.26 8.51 -1.57
N ASP A 27 -2.13 9.74 -1.07
CA ASP A 27 -1.39 10.80 -1.75
C ASP A 27 0.10 10.45 -1.87
N ASP A 28 0.70 9.89 -0.81
CA ASP A 28 2.07 9.38 -0.83
C ASP A 28 2.24 8.27 -1.87
N ILE A 29 1.33 7.29 -1.93
CA ILE A 29 1.41 6.21 -2.92
C ILE A 29 1.38 6.78 -4.35
N LYS A 30 0.45 7.70 -4.64
CA LYS A 30 0.38 8.34 -5.97
C LYS A 30 1.65 9.11 -6.31
N ARG A 31 2.16 9.90 -5.36
CA ARG A 31 3.42 10.63 -5.53
C ARG A 31 4.58 9.67 -5.82
N LEU A 32 4.68 8.56 -5.08
CA LEU A 32 5.74 7.56 -5.27
C LEU A 32 5.60 6.84 -6.62
N VAL A 33 4.38 6.55 -7.07
CA VAL A 33 4.14 5.99 -8.42
C VAL A 33 4.68 6.92 -9.50
N GLU A 34 4.40 8.23 -9.41
CA GLU A 34 4.90 9.22 -10.35
C GLU A 34 6.43 9.39 -10.27
N GLU A 35 6.97 9.51 -9.05
CA GLU A 35 8.40 9.73 -8.78
C GLU A 35 9.26 8.58 -9.30
N TYR A 36 8.83 7.33 -9.04
CA TYR A 36 9.55 6.14 -9.47
C TYR A 36 9.14 5.64 -10.85
N LYS A 37 8.17 6.28 -11.51
CA LYS A 37 7.57 5.83 -12.77
C LYS A 37 7.13 4.37 -12.68
N ALA A 38 6.47 4.01 -11.59
CA ALA A 38 6.02 2.64 -11.35
C ALA A 38 4.85 2.29 -12.28
N ASP A 39 4.92 1.13 -12.94
CA ASP A 39 3.85 0.65 -13.83
C ASP A 39 2.63 0.12 -13.05
N GLY A 40 2.81 -0.24 -11.78
CA GLY A 40 1.73 -0.71 -10.92
C GLY A 40 2.14 -0.80 -9.45
N VAL A 41 1.15 -1.02 -8.59
CA VAL A 41 1.30 -1.10 -7.13
C VAL A 41 0.89 -2.48 -6.63
N ILE A 42 1.66 -3.07 -5.73
CA ILE A 42 1.23 -4.24 -4.96
C ILE A 42 1.00 -3.76 -3.53
N ASP A 43 -0.25 -3.74 -3.08
CA ASP A 43 -0.62 -3.40 -1.69
C ASP A 43 -0.62 -4.68 -0.86
N ILE A 44 0.37 -4.83 0.01
CA ILE A 44 0.57 -6.05 0.81
C ILE A 44 0.19 -5.76 2.25
N ASN A 45 -0.71 -6.56 2.79
CA ASN A 45 -1.03 -6.59 4.21
C ASN A 45 -0.63 -7.94 4.84
N LEU A 46 -0.41 -7.92 6.15
CA LEU A 46 -0.28 -9.14 6.93
C LEU A 46 -1.67 -9.61 7.39
N LYS A 47 -1.90 -10.92 7.36
CA LYS A 47 -3.13 -11.54 7.88
C LYS A 47 -3.50 -10.98 9.24
N PHE A 48 -4.76 -10.62 9.39
CA PHE A 48 -5.34 -10.02 10.60
C PHE A 48 -4.88 -8.59 10.91
N CYS A 49 -4.18 -7.92 10.00
CA CYS A 49 -3.93 -6.49 10.10
C CYS A 49 -5.17 -5.69 9.63
N SER A 50 -6.23 -5.69 10.43
CA SER A 50 -7.54 -5.11 10.05
C SER A 50 -7.47 -3.63 9.64
N LEU A 51 -6.51 -2.87 10.19
CA LEU A 51 -6.36 -1.45 9.86
C LEU A 51 -5.96 -1.26 8.40
N TYR A 52 -4.92 -1.97 7.96
CA TYR A 52 -4.44 -1.91 6.58
C TYR A 52 -5.39 -2.61 5.61
N ASP A 53 -6.07 -3.68 6.04
CA ASP A 53 -7.07 -4.37 5.23
C ASP A 53 -8.29 -3.47 4.91
N ILE A 54 -8.84 -2.80 5.93
CA ILE A 54 -9.97 -1.87 5.76
C ILE A 54 -9.55 -0.66 4.91
N GLU A 55 -8.39 -0.07 5.19
CA GLU A 55 -7.89 1.07 4.41
C GLU A 55 -7.51 0.68 2.97
N GLY A 56 -7.05 -0.57 2.76
CA GLY A 56 -6.67 -1.13 1.47
C GLY A 56 -7.79 -1.04 0.44
N TYR A 57 -9.06 -1.17 0.85
CA TYR A 57 -10.20 -0.92 -0.04
C TYR A 57 -10.18 0.49 -0.64
N ALA A 58 -9.92 1.52 0.18
CA ALA A 58 -9.86 2.91 -0.29
C ALA A 58 -8.63 3.14 -1.17
N VAL A 59 -7.47 2.59 -0.78
CA VAL A 59 -6.24 2.62 -1.60
C VAL A 59 -6.50 2.02 -2.97
N GLU A 60 -6.99 0.79 -3.05
CA GLU A 60 -7.25 0.10 -4.31
C GLU A 60 -8.24 0.86 -5.19
N LYS A 61 -9.35 1.33 -4.60
CA LYS A 61 -10.38 2.06 -5.33
C LYS A 61 -9.80 3.33 -5.95
N THR A 62 -9.09 4.13 -5.16
CA THR A 62 -8.58 5.42 -5.61
C THR A 62 -7.42 5.29 -6.60
N LEU A 63 -6.61 4.23 -6.51
CA LEU A 63 -5.59 3.93 -7.53
C LEU A 63 -6.22 3.47 -8.84
N LYS A 64 -7.23 2.59 -8.79
CA LYS A 64 -7.98 2.17 -9.99
C LYS A 64 -8.66 3.35 -10.68
N GLU A 65 -9.26 4.26 -9.92
CA GLU A 65 -9.86 5.52 -10.44
C GLU A 65 -8.81 6.45 -11.07
N ALA A 66 -7.57 6.42 -10.58
CA ALA A 66 -6.45 7.16 -11.15
C ALA A 66 -5.79 6.46 -12.36
N GLY A 67 -6.30 5.30 -12.79
CA GLY A 67 -5.72 4.51 -13.87
C GLY A 67 -4.42 3.80 -13.51
N ILE A 68 -4.12 3.65 -12.22
CA ILE A 68 -2.93 2.96 -11.72
C ILE A 68 -3.29 1.49 -11.44
N PRO A 69 -2.69 0.51 -12.13
CA PRO A 69 -2.88 -0.90 -11.84
C PRO A 69 -2.46 -1.23 -10.40
N VAL A 70 -3.31 -1.95 -9.66
CA VAL A 70 -3.05 -2.33 -8.28
C VAL A 70 -3.45 -3.77 -8.00
N LEU A 71 -2.62 -4.49 -7.24
CA LEU A 71 -2.87 -5.83 -6.74
C LEU A 71 -2.82 -5.85 -5.21
N GLY A 72 -3.96 -6.09 -4.55
CA GLY A 72 -4.01 -6.34 -3.11
C GLY A 72 -3.62 -7.78 -2.75
N ILE A 73 -2.73 -7.95 -1.78
CA ILE A 73 -2.26 -9.24 -1.26
C ILE A 73 -2.37 -9.24 0.25
N GLU A 74 -2.94 -10.29 0.81
CA GLU A 74 -2.83 -10.63 2.23
C GLU A 74 -1.99 -11.89 2.36
N THR A 75 -1.01 -11.88 3.27
CA THR A 75 -0.09 -13.00 3.51
C THR A 75 0.35 -13.06 4.98
N ASP A 76 1.07 -14.09 5.39
CA ASP A 76 1.69 -14.18 6.71
C ASP A 76 3.14 -14.68 6.59
N TYR A 77 3.74 -15.13 7.69
CA TYR A 77 5.12 -15.59 7.71
C TYR A 77 5.30 -17.07 7.30
N ASN A 78 4.22 -17.79 6.97
CA ASN A 78 4.32 -19.17 6.51
C ASN A 78 4.37 -19.25 4.97
N ASP A 79 4.98 -20.32 4.46
CA ASP A 79 5.14 -20.51 3.02
C ASP A 79 3.91 -21.13 2.33
N GLN A 80 2.78 -21.28 3.03
CA GLN A 80 1.64 -22.05 2.53
C GLN A 80 0.97 -21.38 1.32
N ASP A 81 1.04 -20.05 1.22
CA ASP A 81 0.44 -19.27 0.12
C ASP A 81 1.42 -18.96 -1.03
N SER A 82 2.70 -19.31 -0.90
CA SER A 82 3.77 -18.95 -1.85
C SER A 82 3.45 -19.28 -3.32
N GLN A 83 2.86 -20.45 -3.60
CA GLN A 83 2.47 -20.84 -4.96
C GLN A 83 1.32 -19.97 -5.51
N GLN A 84 0.36 -19.64 -4.66
CA GLN A 84 -0.75 -18.76 -5.02
C GLN A 84 -0.24 -17.35 -5.30
N LEU A 85 0.62 -16.81 -4.42
CA LEU A 85 1.25 -15.50 -4.59
C LEU A 85 2.05 -15.44 -5.89
N ARG A 86 2.85 -16.48 -6.20
CA ARG A 86 3.60 -16.57 -7.45
C ARG A 86 2.70 -16.46 -8.67
N THR A 87 1.54 -17.12 -8.65
CA THR A 87 0.60 -17.10 -9.76
C THR A 87 -0.07 -15.73 -9.92
N ARG A 88 -0.52 -15.14 -8.81
CA ARG A 88 -1.20 -13.83 -8.80
C ARG A 88 -0.27 -12.70 -9.24
N ILE A 89 0.96 -12.68 -8.71
CA ILE A 89 1.97 -11.69 -9.08
C ILE A 89 2.39 -11.88 -10.54
N GLY A 90 2.56 -13.13 -11.00
CA GLY A 90 2.86 -13.43 -12.40
C GLY A 90 1.80 -12.88 -13.35
N ALA A 91 0.52 -13.16 -13.09
CA ALA A 91 -0.59 -12.63 -13.89
C ALA A 91 -0.66 -11.09 -13.85
N PHE A 92 -0.35 -10.46 -12.70
CA PHE A 92 -0.30 -9.00 -12.61
C PHE A 92 0.81 -8.41 -13.47
N VAL A 93 2.00 -9.00 -13.45
CA VAL A 93 3.12 -8.57 -14.32
C VAL A 93 2.77 -8.75 -15.81
N GLU A 94 2.05 -9.80 -16.19
CA GLU A 94 1.56 -9.97 -17.57
C GLU A 94 0.62 -8.83 -17.99
N ILE A 95 -0.28 -8.41 -17.11
CA ILE A 95 -1.20 -7.27 -17.34
C ILE A 95 -0.43 -5.96 -17.54
N LEU A 96 0.65 -5.73 -16.78
CA LEU A 96 1.48 -4.52 -16.90
C LEU A 96 2.25 -4.44 -18.22
N ASN A 97 2.55 -5.57 -18.85
CA ASN A 97 3.29 -5.66 -20.11
C ASN A 97 2.38 -5.73 -21.35
N SER A 98 1.06 -5.62 -21.16
CA SER A 98 0.04 -5.73 -22.23
C SER A 98 -0.29 -4.40 -22.90
#